data_AF-A0A349HRG2-F1
#
_entry.id   AF-A0A349HRG2-F1
#
_cell.length_a   1.000
_cell.length_b   1.000
_cell.length_c   1.000
_cell.angle_alpha   90.00
_cell.angle_beta   90.00
_cell.angle_gamma   90.00
#
_symmetry.space_group_name_H-M   'P 1'
#
loop_
_entity.id
_entity.type
_entity.pdbx_description
1 polymer ?
#
loop_
_entity_poly.entity_id
_entity_poly.type
_entity_poly.pdbx_seq_one_letter_code
_entity_poly.pdbx_strand_id
1 'polypeptide(L)'
;MEGNCIALNIKIQKWGKSHVSQEGKNIKDYKISLWLFIVANLAVYLCLANSNILDLDHINETYKGLLIQNGIIASTSTLITFILNGLLPSNVKAMLAFWRIKNVYPGCRIFTKIINQDPRIDKDILIQMYGELPVDPVMQNKLWYRIYKPIEFDTMIFDSHRNFLISRDLTGISFIFFLIYSVSALISKFVFSINFHWIVPYILALLIQYVVLSIVCRNYGNRFACNVLAKVCSTYKINTHENVPIKE
;
A
#
# COMPACT_ATOMS: atom_id res chain seq x y z
N MET A 1 -28.65 -24.34 11.96
CA MET A 1 -27.50 -23.41 12.01
C MET A 1 -27.04 -22.95 10.62
N GLU A 2 -27.06 -23.79 9.59
CA GLU A 2 -26.68 -23.40 8.21
C GLU A 2 -27.55 -22.27 7.61
N GLY A 3 -28.85 -22.24 7.92
CA GLY A 3 -29.78 -21.22 7.41
C GLY A 3 -29.44 -19.78 7.84
N ASN A 4 -28.83 -19.58 9.01
CA ASN A 4 -28.48 -18.24 9.50
C ASN A 4 -27.19 -17.73 8.83
N CYS A 5 -26.21 -18.61 8.57
CA CYS A 5 -25.01 -18.28 7.79
C CYS A 5 -25.35 -17.98 6.33
N ILE A 6 -26.26 -18.73 5.71
CA ILE A 6 -26.70 -18.50 4.33
C ILE A 6 -27.48 -17.18 4.25
N ALA A 7 -28.38 -16.89 5.20
CA ALA A 7 -29.10 -15.62 5.26
C ALA A 7 -28.19 -14.41 5.52
N LEU A 8 -27.15 -14.55 6.37
CA LEU A 8 -26.16 -13.51 6.61
C LEU A 8 -25.28 -13.27 5.38
N ASN A 9 -24.89 -14.34 4.68
CA ASN A 9 -24.10 -14.26 3.44
C ASN A 9 -24.92 -13.65 2.29
N ILE A 10 -26.21 -13.98 2.19
CA ILE A 10 -27.16 -13.35 1.25
C ILE A 10 -27.41 -11.89 1.61
N LYS A 11 -27.53 -11.54 2.90
CA LYS A 11 -27.60 -10.13 3.35
C LYS A 11 -26.30 -9.39 3.02
N ILE A 12 -25.13 -9.90 3.38
CA ILE A 12 -23.84 -9.28 3.05
C ILE A 12 -23.70 -9.07 1.52
N GLN A 13 -24.12 -10.03 0.69
CA GLN A 13 -24.15 -9.86 -0.76
C GLN A 13 -25.20 -8.85 -1.26
N LYS A 14 -26.41 -8.80 -0.68
CA LYS A 14 -27.42 -7.80 -1.01
C LYS A 14 -26.99 -6.38 -0.61
N TRP A 15 -26.25 -6.25 0.48
CA TRP A 15 -25.79 -4.97 1.01
C TRP A 15 -24.52 -4.44 0.34
N GLY A 16 -23.62 -5.34 -0.12
CA GLY A 16 -22.56 -4.97 -1.06
C GLY A 16 -23.10 -4.34 -2.34
N LYS A 17 -24.36 -4.63 -2.71
CA LYS A 17 -25.08 -3.99 -3.83
C LYS A 17 -25.82 -2.70 -3.47
N SER A 18 -26.22 -2.45 -2.21
CA SER A 18 -26.98 -1.25 -1.84
C SER A 18 -26.11 -0.03 -1.51
N HIS A 19 -24.79 -0.21 -1.34
CA HIS A 19 -23.81 0.88 -1.21
C HIS A 19 -22.94 1.07 -2.47
N VAL A 20 -23.44 0.66 -3.64
CA VAL A 20 -22.75 0.86 -4.92
C VAL A 20 -22.90 2.31 -5.37
N SER A 21 -22.01 3.17 -4.89
CA SER A 21 -21.65 4.43 -5.56
C SER A 21 -20.14 4.52 -5.85
N GLN A 22 -19.48 3.36 -5.95
CA GLN A 22 -18.04 3.24 -6.22
C GLN A 22 -17.71 2.44 -7.49
N GLU A 23 -18.71 1.96 -8.23
CA GLU A 23 -18.56 1.46 -9.60
C GLU A 23 -18.04 2.61 -10.48
N GLY A 24 -16.71 2.71 -10.61
CA GLY A 24 -16.04 3.79 -11.34
C GLY A 24 -14.80 4.37 -10.63
N LYS A 25 -14.61 4.13 -9.32
CA LYS A 25 -13.40 4.61 -8.63
C LYS A 25 -12.20 3.69 -8.89
N ASN A 26 -11.15 4.27 -9.46
CA ASN A 26 -9.90 3.58 -9.73
C ASN A 26 -9.09 3.42 -8.42
N ILE A 27 -8.83 2.19 -7.99
CA ILE A 27 -8.04 1.91 -6.78
C ILE A 27 -6.58 2.40 -6.89
N LYS A 28 -6.12 2.70 -8.12
CA LYS A 28 -4.80 3.27 -8.44
C LYS A 28 -4.88 4.71 -8.94
N ASP A 29 -5.75 5.52 -8.35
CA ASP A 29 -5.76 6.98 -8.51
C ASP A 29 -4.53 7.68 -7.89
N TYR A 30 -3.64 6.95 -7.19
CA TYR A 30 -2.45 7.47 -6.52
C TYR A 30 -1.21 7.66 -7.44
N LYS A 31 -1.38 7.63 -8.76
CA LYS A 31 -0.26 7.79 -9.72
C LYS A 31 0.50 9.11 -9.53
N ILE A 32 -0.21 10.19 -9.23
CA ILE A 32 0.38 11.51 -8.97
C ILE A 32 1.35 11.45 -7.79
N SER A 33 0.97 10.76 -6.70
CA SER A 33 1.84 10.57 -5.53
C SER A 33 3.12 9.79 -5.87
N LEU A 34 3.03 8.77 -6.73
CA LEU A 34 4.22 8.04 -7.20
C LEU A 34 5.12 8.94 -8.05
N TRP A 35 4.54 9.73 -8.94
CA TRP A 35 5.29 10.66 -9.78
C TRP A 35 6.00 11.72 -8.94
N LEU A 36 5.32 12.32 -7.96
CA LEU A 36 5.92 13.28 -7.03
C LEU A 36 7.11 12.67 -6.29
N PHE A 37 6.99 11.42 -5.85
CA PHE A 37 8.09 10.71 -5.20
C PHE A 37 9.28 10.48 -6.14
N ILE A 38 9.03 10.13 -7.40
CA ILE A 38 10.05 9.95 -8.45
C ILE A 38 10.78 11.28 -8.69
N VAL A 39 10.04 12.36 -8.90
CA VAL A 39 10.61 13.70 -9.16
C VAL A 39 11.41 14.20 -7.97
N ALA A 40 10.91 14.02 -6.74
CA ALA A 40 11.62 14.43 -5.54
C ALA A 40 12.96 13.72 -5.39
N ASN A 41 13.00 12.39 -5.59
CA ASN A 41 14.25 11.63 -5.51
C ASN A 41 15.22 12.00 -6.64
N LEU A 42 14.72 12.24 -7.85
CA LEU A 42 15.54 12.70 -8.96
C LEU A 42 16.13 14.09 -8.71
N ALA A 43 15.33 15.02 -8.19
CA ALA A 43 15.77 16.37 -7.85
C ALA A 43 16.88 16.35 -6.79
N VAL A 44 16.73 15.53 -5.74
CA VAL A 44 17.77 15.32 -4.72
C VAL A 44 19.04 14.74 -5.35
N TYR A 45 18.92 13.73 -6.23
CA TYR A 45 20.06 13.14 -6.92
C TYR A 45 20.82 14.17 -7.80
N LEU A 46 20.10 15.00 -8.57
CA LEU A 46 20.70 16.02 -9.43
C LEU A 46 21.36 17.15 -8.64
N CYS A 47 20.71 17.59 -7.56
CA CYS A 47 21.26 18.58 -6.63
C CYS A 47 22.56 18.10 -5.99
N LEU A 48 22.61 16.82 -5.64
CA LEU A 48 23.82 16.20 -5.15
C LEU A 48 24.88 16.12 -6.26
N ALA A 49 24.54 15.61 -7.44
CA ALA A 49 25.48 15.40 -8.54
C ALA A 49 26.18 16.68 -9.02
N ASN A 50 25.49 17.83 -8.96
CA ASN A 50 26.02 19.12 -9.40
C ASN A 50 26.16 20.08 -8.22
N SER A 51 27.40 20.39 -7.81
CA SER A 51 27.67 21.42 -6.79
C SER A 51 27.16 22.81 -7.16
N ASN A 52 26.92 23.07 -8.45
CA ASN A 52 26.51 24.38 -8.98
C ASN A 52 24.99 24.52 -9.17
N ILE A 53 24.19 23.45 -8.97
CA ILE A 53 22.71 23.52 -9.11
C ILE A 53 22.04 24.18 -7.89
N LEU A 54 22.77 24.37 -6.79
CA LEU A 54 22.29 25.09 -5.60
C LEU A 54 22.17 26.61 -5.79
N ASP A 55 22.51 27.13 -6.98
CA ASP A 55 22.34 28.54 -7.30
C ASP A 55 20.84 28.85 -7.53
N LEU A 56 20.24 29.59 -6.59
CA LEU A 56 18.80 29.87 -6.51
C LEU A 56 18.25 30.62 -7.75
N ASP A 57 19.13 31.20 -8.55
CA ASP A 57 18.77 31.98 -9.75
C ASP A 57 18.52 31.09 -10.99
N HIS A 58 19.17 29.92 -11.11
CA HIS A 58 18.97 29.00 -12.25
C HIS A 58 17.74 28.10 -12.11
N ILE A 59 17.30 27.85 -10.88
CA ILE A 59 16.08 27.10 -10.62
C ILE A 59 14.84 27.88 -11.08
N ASN A 60 14.79 29.20 -10.94
CA ASN A 60 13.60 29.97 -11.33
C ASN A 60 13.33 29.96 -12.85
N GLU A 61 14.39 30.02 -13.67
CA GLU A 61 14.34 29.92 -15.14
C GLU A 61 13.95 28.49 -15.60
N THR A 62 14.56 27.47 -14.99
CA THR A 62 14.29 26.06 -15.32
C THR A 62 12.88 25.63 -14.89
N TYR A 63 12.39 26.10 -13.75
CA TYR A 63 11.03 25.82 -13.26
C TYR A 63 9.96 26.49 -14.15
N LYS A 64 10.20 27.70 -14.66
CA LYS A 64 9.30 28.36 -15.61
C LYS A 64 9.24 27.62 -16.95
N GLY A 65 10.37 27.14 -17.47
CA GLY A 65 10.41 26.32 -18.68
C GLY A 65 9.67 24.99 -18.56
N LEU A 66 9.76 24.33 -17.40
CA LEU A 66 9.03 23.09 -17.12
C LEU A 66 7.50 23.34 -16.99
N LEU A 67 7.08 24.38 -16.28
CA LEU A 67 5.65 24.66 -16.03
C LEU A 67 4.85 25.08 -17.28
N ILE A 68 5.51 25.54 -18.34
CA ILE A 68 4.84 25.99 -19.58
C ILE A 68 4.49 24.79 -20.50
N GLN A 69 5.07 23.60 -20.30
CA GLN A 69 4.88 22.40 -21.13
C GLN A 69 4.07 21.29 -20.44
N ASN A 70 2.91 21.64 -19.89
CA ASN A 70 2.04 20.74 -19.12
C ASN A 70 1.68 19.41 -19.83
N GLY A 71 1.60 19.38 -21.16
CA GLY A 71 1.29 18.16 -21.93
C GLY A 71 2.42 17.13 -21.98
N ILE A 72 3.68 17.56 -22.09
CA ILE A 72 4.83 16.65 -22.18
C ILE A 72 5.13 16.03 -20.82
N ILE A 73 5.00 16.80 -19.75
CA ILE A 73 5.20 16.33 -18.37
C ILE A 73 4.11 15.32 -17.98
N ALA A 74 2.85 15.56 -18.33
CA ALA A 74 1.75 14.61 -18.08
C ALA A 74 1.93 13.27 -18.84
N SER A 75 2.45 13.33 -20.06
CA SER A 75 2.68 12.14 -20.89
C SER A 75 3.87 11.32 -20.39
N THR A 76 4.99 11.98 -20.08
CA THR A 76 6.22 11.34 -19.58
C THR A 76 6.05 10.79 -18.16
N SER A 77 5.33 11.50 -17.29
CA SER A 77 5.03 11.05 -15.91
C SER A 77 4.33 9.70 -15.88
N THR A 78 3.34 9.51 -16.76
CA THR A 78 2.56 8.28 -16.83
C THR A 78 3.42 7.12 -17.33
N LEU A 79 4.23 7.34 -18.37
CA LEU A 79 5.09 6.31 -18.95
C LEU A 79 6.19 5.87 -17.96
N ILE A 80 6.88 6.82 -17.33
CA ILE A 80 7.95 6.52 -16.36
C ILE A 80 7.38 5.78 -15.15
N THR A 81 6.25 6.25 -14.60
CA THR A 81 5.59 5.59 -13.47
C THR A 81 5.12 4.18 -13.83
N PHE A 82 4.66 3.97 -15.07
CA PHE A 82 4.26 2.65 -15.56
C PHE A 82 5.46 1.70 -15.65
N ILE A 83 6.55 2.13 -16.29
CA ILE A 83 7.78 1.33 -16.45
C ILE A 83 8.35 0.97 -15.08
N LEU A 84 8.58 1.95 -14.21
CA LEU A 84 9.15 1.73 -12.88
C LEU A 84 8.29 0.81 -12.02
N ASN A 85 6.96 0.93 -12.10
CA ASN A 85 6.07 0.01 -11.39
C ASN A 85 6.03 -1.38 -12.00
N GLY A 86 6.30 -1.52 -13.30
CA GLY A 86 6.37 -2.78 -14.01
C GLY A 86 7.68 -3.55 -13.80
N LEU A 87 8.77 -2.87 -13.42
CA LEU A 87 10.09 -3.49 -13.22
C LEU A 87 10.10 -4.60 -12.15
N LEU A 88 9.29 -4.43 -11.10
CA LEU A 88 9.17 -5.42 -10.03
C LEU A 88 7.78 -6.04 -10.03
N PRO A 89 7.66 -7.38 -10.05
CA PRO A 89 6.39 -8.05 -9.85
C PRO A 89 5.75 -7.67 -8.50
N SER A 90 4.43 -7.63 -8.44
CA SER A 90 3.67 -7.31 -7.22
C SER A 90 4.07 -8.15 -6.00
N ASN A 91 4.38 -9.44 -6.22
CA ASN A 91 4.83 -10.33 -5.17
C ASN A 91 6.22 -9.93 -4.64
N VAL A 92 7.17 -9.59 -5.51
CA VAL A 92 8.51 -9.13 -5.11
C VAL A 92 8.43 -7.83 -4.31
N LYS A 93 7.59 -6.87 -4.74
CA LYS A 93 7.36 -5.65 -3.94
C LYS A 93 6.83 -5.96 -2.55
N ALA A 94 5.91 -6.92 -2.44
CA ALA A 94 5.41 -7.37 -1.15
C ALA A 94 6.49 -8.06 -0.31
N MET A 95 7.33 -8.92 -0.92
CA MET A 95 8.46 -9.56 -0.23
C MET A 95 9.44 -8.51 0.33
N LEU A 96 9.76 -7.49 -0.46
CA LEU A 96 10.57 -6.34 -0.04
C LEU A 96 9.91 -5.54 1.08
N ALA A 97 8.59 -5.33 1.01
CA ALA A 97 7.86 -4.60 2.04
C ALA A 97 7.77 -5.37 3.36
N PHE A 98 7.51 -6.68 3.34
CA PHE A 98 7.32 -7.49 4.55
C PHE A 98 8.60 -8.20 5.04
N TRP A 99 9.70 -8.11 4.28
CA TRP A 99 10.94 -8.89 4.46
C TRP A 99 10.68 -10.39 4.62
N ARG A 100 9.83 -10.95 3.75
CA ARG A 100 9.41 -12.35 3.80
C ARG A 100 9.37 -12.96 2.42
N ILE A 101 9.77 -14.21 2.34
CA ILE A 101 9.82 -14.96 1.07
C ILE A 101 8.54 -15.77 0.86
N LYS A 102 8.00 -16.38 1.93
CA LYS A 102 6.76 -17.18 1.91
C LYS A 102 5.71 -16.54 2.80
N ASN A 103 4.43 -16.75 2.47
CA ASN A 103 3.28 -16.27 3.26
C ASN A 103 3.39 -14.77 3.60
N VAL A 104 3.63 -13.99 2.55
CA VAL A 104 4.06 -12.58 2.62
C VAL A 104 2.95 -11.69 3.19
N TYR A 105 1.71 -11.91 2.76
CA TYR A 105 0.58 -11.04 3.06
C TYR A 105 0.13 -11.13 4.53
N PRO A 106 -0.45 -10.05 5.08
CA PRO A 106 -0.98 -10.03 6.45
C PRO A 106 -2.11 -11.05 6.64
N GLY A 107 -2.90 -11.34 5.60
CA GLY A 107 -3.95 -12.38 5.62
C GLY A 107 -3.45 -13.76 6.02
N CYS A 108 -2.19 -14.10 5.75
CA CYS A 108 -1.61 -15.40 6.13
C CYS A 108 -1.38 -15.59 7.64
N ARG A 109 -1.63 -14.56 8.44
CA ARG A 109 -1.36 -14.56 9.90
C ARG A 109 -2.40 -13.73 10.64
N ILE A 110 -3.53 -13.45 9.99
CA ILE A 110 -4.54 -12.55 10.51
C ILE A 110 -5.19 -13.13 11.75
N PHE A 111 -5.60 -14.40 11.73
CA PHE A 111 -6.30 -15.05 12.82
C PHE A 111 -5.37 -15.55 13.94
N THR A 112 -4.08 -15.73 13.64
CA THR A 112 -3.08 -16.24 14.60
C THR A 112 -2.35 -15.13 15.35
N LYS A 113 -1.93 -14.05 14.67
CA LYS A 113 -1.09 -13.01 15.27
C LYS A 113 -1.72 -11.63 15.26
N ILE A 114 -2.27 -11.20 14.12
CA ILE A 114 -2.65 -9.79 13.92
C ILE A 114 -3.96 -9.45 14.64
N ILE A 115 -4.92 -10.37 14.70
CA ILE A 115 -6.22 -10.16 15.33
C ILE A 115 -6.14 -9.73 16.80
N ASN A 116 -5.10 -10.18 17.52
CA ASN A 116 -4.89 -9.85 18.94
C ASN A 116 -4.47 -8.39 19.15
N GLN A 117 -4.07 -7.69 18.09
CA GLN A 117 -3.51 -6.35 18.17
C GLN A 117 -4.58 -5.27 17.98
N ASP A 118 -5.78 -5.63 17.52
CA ASP A 118 -6.86 -4.68 17.26
C ASP A 118 -8.08 -4.98 18.15
N PRO A 119 -8.36 -4.15 19.18
CA PRO A 119 -9.46 -4.39 20.11
C PRO A 119 -10.84 -4.25 19.47
N ARG A 120 -10.93 -3.73 18.24
CA ARG A 120 -12.20 -3.59 17.51
C ARG A 120 -12.71 -4.91 16.95
N ILE A 121 -11.85 -5.93 16.89
CA ILE A 121 -12.18 -7.24 16.32
C ILE A 121 -12.62 -8.17 17.44
N ASP A 122 -13.81 -8.73 17.26
CA ASP A 122 -14.40 -9.68 18.20
C ASP A 122 -14.24 -11.10 17.65
N LYS A 123 -13.40 -11.90 18.30
CA LYS A 123 -13.07 -13.25 17.84
C LYS A 123 -14.25 -14.20 17.93
N ASP A 124 -15.05 -14.08 18.98
CA ASP A 124 -16.15 -14.99 19.24
C ASP A 124 -17.21 -14.83 18.15
N ILE A 125 -17.44 -13.59 17.71
CA ILE A 125 -18.30 -13.29 16.55
C ILE A 125 -17.76 -13.92 15.27
N LEU A 126 -16.45 -13.82 15.01
CA LEU A 126 -15.86 -14.46 13.82
C LEU A 126 -16.00 -15.99 13.86
N ILE A 127 -15.83 -16.60 15.03
CA ILE A 127 -16.04 -18.04 15.22
C ILE A 127 -17.51 -18.41 15.00
N GLN A 128 -18.44 -17.61 15.50
CA GLN A 128 -19.87 -17.81 15.32
C GLN A 128 -20.29 -17.72 13.83
N MET A 129 -19.67 -16.82 13.06
CA MET A 129 -19.99 -16.62 11.64
C MET A 129 -19.31 -17.61 10.71
N TYR A 130 -18.06 -17.98 10.99
CA TYR A 130 -17.20 -18.73 10.06
C TYR A 130 -16.72 -20.09 10.58
N GLY A 131 -17.06 -20.45 11.81
CA GLY A 131 -16.58 -21.66 12.48
C GLY A 131 -15.16 -21.51 13.01
N GLU A 132 -14.47 -22.63 13.19
CA GLU A 132 -13.10 -22.63 13.69
C GLU A 132 -12.15 -21.83 12.77
N LEU A 133 -11.39 -20.92 13.38
CA LEU A 133 -10.45 -20.09 12.64
C LEU A 133 -9.21 -20.91 12.25
N PRO A 134 -8.82 -20.93 10.97
CA PRO A 134 -7.69 -21.73 10.51
C PRO A 134 -6.38 -21.23 11.11
N VAL A 135 -5.48 -22.17 11.40
CA VAL A 135 -4.10 -21.88 11.86
C VAL A 135 -3.10 -21.93 10.72
N ASP A 136 -3.37 -22.72 9.67
CA ASP A 136 -2.51 -22.79 8.49
C ASP A 136 -2.45 -21.45 7.74
N PRO A 137 -1.26 -20.92 7.39
CA PRO A 137 -1.14 -19.60 6.75
C PRO A 137 -1.87 -19.45 5.41
N VAL A 138 -1.96 -20.51 4.61
CA VAL A 138 -2.63 -20.46 3.30
C VAL A 138 -4.14 -20.42 3.52
N MET A 139 -4.64 -21.27 4.43
CA MET A 139 -6.05 -21.30 4.80
C MET A 139 -6.52 -20.02 5.48
N GLN A 140 -5.68 -19.41 6.33
CA GLN A 140 -5.94 -18.08 6.91
C GLN A 140 -6.16 -17.03 5.81
N ASN A 141 -5.26 -16.97 4.82
CA ASN A 141 -5.40 -16.00 3.74
C ASN A 141 -6.62 -16.28 2.85
N LYS A 142 -6.91 -17.56 2.59
CA LYS A 142 -8.08 -17.97 1.79
C LYS A 142 -9.39 -17.57 2.46
N LEU A 143 -9.53 -17.81 3.77
CA LEU A 143 -10.70 -17.40 4.54
C LEU A 143 -10.81 -15.87 4.59
N TRP A 144 -9.72 -15.18 4.91
CA TRP A 144 -9.70 -13.71 4.94
C TRP A 144 -10.09 -13.10 3.59
N TYR A 145 -9.60 -13.64 2.48
CA TYR A 145 -9.96 -13.16 1.14
C TYR A 145 -11.45 -13.37 0.83
N ARG A 146 -12.02 -14.51 1.26
CA ARG A 146 -13.46 -14.78 1.12
C ARG A 146 -14.32 -13.78 1.92
N ILE A 147 -13.83 -13.32 3.07
CA ILE A 147 -14.50 -12.30 3.90
C ILE A 147 -14.37 -10.92 3.27
N TYR A 148 -13.18 -10.59 2.75
CA TYR A 148 -12.89 -9.30 2.12
C TYR A 148 -13.70 -9.08 0.83
N LYS A 149 -13.74 -10.07 -0.05
CA LYS A 149 -14.21 -9.87 -1.44
C LYS A 149 -15.64 -9.27 -1.55
N PRO A 150 -16.63 -9.68 -0.75
CA PRO A 150 -17.98 -9.08 -0.79
C PRO A 150 -18.06 -7.62 -0.33
N ILE A 151 -17.10 -7.15 0.46
CA ILE A 151 -17.09 -5.79 1.06
C ILE A 151 -15.95 -4.92 0.50
N GLU A 152 -15.37 -5.31 -0.64
CA GLU A 152 -14.17 -4.66 -1.17
C GLU A 152 -14.38 -3.17 -1.54
N PHE A 153 -15.61 -2.79 -1.86
CA PHE A 153 -16.01 -1.43 -2.23
C PHE A 153 -16.58 -0.61 -1.06
N ASP A 154 -16.63 -1.18 0.15
CA ASP A 154 -16.90 -0.37 1.34
C ASP A 154 -15.81 0.70 1.48
N THR A 155 -16.20 1.95 1.73
CA THR A 155 -15.28 3.11 1.67
C THR A 155 -14.06 2.93 2.57
N MET A 156 -14.28 2.48 3.81
CA MET A 156 -13.20 2.22 4.78
C MET A 156 -12.23 1.14 4.28
N ILE A 157 -12.75 0.09 3.64
CA ILE A 157 -11.95 -1.03 3.14
C ILE A 157 -11.19 -0.64 1.88
N PHE A 158 -11.87 0.03 0.95
CA PHE A 158 -11.29 0.54 -0.29
C PHE A 158 -10.11 1.48 -0.02
N ASP A 159 -10.30 2.47 0.86
CA ASP A 159 -9.25 3.43 1.21
C ASP A 159 -8.07 2.75 1.92
N SER A 160 -8.34 1.78 2.78
CA SER A 160 -7.31 1.00 3.45
C SER A 160 -6.51 0.14 2.47
N HIS A 161 -7.19 -0.50 1.51
CA HIS A 161 -6.56 -1.28 0.45
C HIS A 161 -5.70 -0.38 -0.44
N ARG A 162 -6.23 0.76 -0.87
CA ARG A 162 -5.52 1.78 -1.64
C ARG A 162 -4.24 2.24 -0.94
N ASN A 163 -4.30 2.56 0.35
CA ASN A 163 -3.15 2.97 1.16
C ASN A 163 -2.08 1.86 1.28
N PHE A 164 -2.51 0.60 1.33
CA PHE A 164 -1.59 -0.54 1.26
C PHE A 164 -0.93 -0.65 -0.13
N LEU A 165 -1.68 -0.48 -1.22
CA LEU A 165 -1.15 -0.59 -2.57
C LEU A 165 -0.13 0.52 -2.90
N ILE A 166 -0.44 1.78 -2.57
CA ILE A 166 0.49 2.91 -2.77
C ILE A 166 1.79 2.71 -1.98
N SER A 167 1.71 2.33 -0.70
CA SER A 167 2.90 2.14 0.14
C SER A 167 3.77 0.98 -0.34
N ARG A 168 3.17 -0.11 -0.83
CA ARG A 168 3.89 -1.23 -1.45
C ARG A 168 4.59 -0.81 -2.74
N ASP A 169 3.90 -0.05 -3.60
CA ASP A 169 4.45 0.41 -4.87
C ASP A 169 5.59 1.43 -4.63
N LEU A 170 5.44 2.36 -3.68
CA LEU A 170 6.50 3.27 -3.23
C LEU A 170 7.72 2.52 -2.67
N THR A 171 7.50 1.47 -1.87
CA THR A 171 8.59 0.63 -1.34
C THR A 171 9.38 -0.02 -2.48
N GLY A 172 8.68 -0.53 -3.50
CA GLY A 172 9.32 -1.11 -4.69
C GLY A 172 10.15 -0.08 -5.47
N ILE A 173 9.59 1.11 -5.72
CA ILE A 173 10.30 2.20 -6.41
C ILE A 173 11.52 2.67 -5.60
N SER A 174 11.36 2.82 -4.28
CA SER A 174 12.45 3.23 -3.39
C SER A 174 13.60 2.22 -3.38
N PHE A 175 13.31 0.92 -3.44
CA PHE A 175 14.32 -0.11 -3.57
C PHE A 175 15.05 -0.05 -4.93
N ILE A 176 14.31 0.18 -6.02
CA ILE A 176 14.90 0.38 -7.36
C ILE A 176 15.85 1.58 -7.35
N PHE A 177 15.42 2.71 -6.76
CA PHE A 177 16.26 3.91 -6.64
C PHE A 177 17.49 3.69 -5.78
N PHE A 178 17.34 2.97 -4.66
CA PHE A 178 18.49 2.55 -3.86
C PHE A 178 19.53 1.81 -4.72
N LEU A 179 19.12 0.87 -5.57
CA LEU A 179 20.05 0.16 -6.45
C LEU A 179 20.64 1.06 -7.55
N ILE A 180 19.79 1.72 -8.33
CA ILE A 180 20.22 2.49 -9.50
C ILE A 180 21.09 3.68 -9.08
N TYR A 181 20.65 4.47 -8.10
CA TYR A 181 21.39 5.67 -7.69
C TYR A 181 22.65 5.33 -6.90
N SER A 182 22.68 4.24 -6.13
CA SER A 182 23.92 3.80 -5.48
C SER A 182 24.97 3.37 -6.52
N VAL A 183 24.57 2.56 -7.51
CA VAL A 183 25.47 2.14 -8.60
C VAL A 183 25.96 3.34 -9.40
N SER A 184 25.05 4.25 -9.77
CA SER A 184 25.39 5.46 -10.50
C SER A 184 26.37 6.34 -9.72
N ALA A 185 26.15 6.55 -8.43
CA ALA A 185 27.06 7.34 -7.60
C ALA A 185 28.46 6.70 -7.49
N LEU A 186 28.54 5.36 -7.36
CA LEU A 186 29.82 4.64 -7.31
C LEU A 186 30.59 4.75 -8.64
N ILE A 187 29.89 4.63 -9.78
CA ILE A 187 30.48 4.82 -11.11
C ILE A 187 31.00 6.25 -11.25
N SER A 188 30.23 7.25 -10.83
CA SER A 188 30.67 8.66 -10.86
C SER A 188 31.95 8.89 -10.07
N LYS A 189 32.09 8.25 -8.91
CA LYS A 189 33.33 8.33 -8.11
C LYS A 189 34.51 7.62 -8.80
N PHE A 190 34.29 6.43 -9.35
CA PHE A 190 35.38 5.59 -9.88
C PHE A 190 35.84 6.02 -11.28
N VAL A 191 34.92 6.41 -12.15
CA VAL A 191 35.20 6.73 -13.57
C VAL A 191 35.54 8.20 -13.75
N PHE A 192 34.82 9.10 -13.07
CA PHE A 192 34.97 10.55 -13.27
C PHE A 192 35.79 11.22 -12.17
N SER A 193 36.31 10.45 -11.20
CA SER A 193 37.09 10.96 -10.05
C SER A 193 36.43 12.11 -9.30
N ILE A 194 35.09 12.17 -9.32
CA ILE A 194 34.33 13.20 -8.61
C ILE A 194 34.42 12.88 -7.12
N ASN A 195 35.06 13.78 -6.35
CA ASN A 195 35.21 13.66 -4.90
C ASN A 195 33.88 13.93 -4.20
N PHE A 196 33.02 12.93 -4.22
CA PHE A 196 31.69 13.00 -3.66
C PHE A 196 31.74 12.69 -2.15
N HIS A 197 32.05 13.70 -1.33
CA HIS A 197 32.06 13.53 0.14
C HIS A 197 30.68 13.04 0.65
N TRP A 198 29.61 13.41 -0.04
CA TRP A 198 28.23 13.09 0.29
C TRP A 198 27.76 11.69 -0.17
N ILE A 199 28.63 10.83 -0.70
CA ILE A 199 28.16 9.60 -1.36
C ILE A 199 27.65 8.57 -0.36
N VAL A 200 28.40 8.39 0.71
CA VAL A 200 28.07 7.49 1.80
C VAL A 200 26.78 7.95 2.51
N PRO A 201 26.65 9.22 2.96
CA PRO A 201 25.40 9.66 3.59
C PRO A 201 24.20 9.62 2.64
N TYR A 202 24.40 9.83 1.33
CA TYR A 202 23.32 9.71 0.35
C TYR A 202 22.82 8.26 0.20
N ILE A 203 23.72 7.29 0.04
CA ILE A 203 23.36 5.86 -0.03
C ILE A 203 22.66 5.43 1.27
N LEU A 204 23.15 5.89 2.42
CA LEU A 204 22.53 5.63 3.70
C LEU A 204 21.12 6.25 3.79
N ALA A 205 20.92 7.47 3.30
CA ALA A 205 19.62 8.11 3.24
C ALA A 205 18.62 7.34 2.36
N LEU A 206 19.05 6.85 1.19
CA LEU A 206 18.22 5.99 0.33
C LEU A 206 17.83 4.68 1.01
N LEU A 207 18.76 4.07 1.76
CA LEU A 207 18.49 2.86 2.53
C LEU A 207 17.47 3.13 3.65
N ILE A 208 17.66 4.22 4.40
CA ILE A 208 16.71 4.65 5.45
C ILE A 208 15.33 4.89 4.84
N GLN A 209 15.24 5.61 3.71
CA GLN A 209 13.99 5.86 2.99
C GLN A 209 13.28 4.54 2.64
N TYR A 210 14.00 3.55 2.11
CA TYR A 210 13.44 2.23 1.81
C TYR A 210 12.93 1.53 3.07
N VAL A 211 13.70 1.53 4.16
CA VAL A 211 13.31 0.90 5.44
C VAL A 211 12.06 1.56 6.02
N VAL A 212 11.99 2.90 6.03
CA VAL A 212 10.82 3.65 6.49
C VAL A 212 9.59 3.29 5.67
N LEU A 213 9.68 3.28 4.33
CA LEU A 213 8.56 2.89 3.47
C LEU A 213 8.12 1.44 3.67
N SER A 214 9.08 0.53 3.89
CA SER A 214 8.80 -0.86 4.22
C SER A 214 8.00 -0.99 5.53
N ILE A 215 8.37 -0.24 6.58
CA ILE A 215 7.63 -0.20 7.85
C ILE A 215 6.21 0.37 7.65
N VAL A 216 6.10 1.49 6.92
CA VAL A 216 4.81 2.12 6.59
C VAL A 216 3.89 1.14 5.86
N CYS A 217 4.42 0.42 4.87
CA CYS A 217 3.66 -0.58 4.12
C CYS A 217 3.14 -1.72 5.00
N ARG A 218 3.94 -2.20 5.96
CA ARG A 218 3.49 -3.22 6.92
C ARG A 218 2.36 -2.73 7.80
N ASN A 219 2.46 -1.49 8.27
CA ASN A 219 1.44 -0.88 9.11
C ASN A 219 0.12 -0.74 8.34
N TYR A 220 0.16 -0.22 7.11
CA TYR A 220 -1.03 -0.13 6.26
C TYR A 220 -1.59 -1.51 5.88
N GLY A 221 -0.73 -2.49 5.58
CA GLY A 221 -1.18 -3.85 5.27
C GLY A 221 -1.88 -4.53 6.46
N ASN A 222 -1.32 -4.42 7.66
CA ASN A 222 -1.97 -4.95 8.86
C ASN A 222 -3.29 -4.21 9.15
N ARG A 223 -3.31 -2.88 9.06
CA ARG A 223 -4.55 -2.08 9.22
C ARG A 223 -5.62 -2.49 8.24
N PHE A 224 -5.27 -2.68 6.97
CA PHE A 224 -6.19 -3.14 5.94
C PHE A 224 -6.80 -4.50 6.31
N ALA A 225 -5.95 -5.46 6.71
CA ALA A 225 -6.43 -6.78 7.12
C ALA A 225 -7.36 -6.74 8.34
N CYS A 226 -7.04 -5.90 9.34
CA CYS A 226 -7.89 -5.69 10.53
C CYS A 226 -9.20 -4.99 10.21
N ASN A 227 -9.17 -3.95 9.37
CA ASN A 227 -10.35 -3.16 9.02
C ASN A 227 -11.44 -4.03 8.35
N VAL A 228 -11.04 -5.00 7.53
CA VAL A 228 -11.95 -6.01 6.95
C VAL A 228 -12.70 -6.76 8.05
N LEU A 229 -11.99 -7.31 9.04
CA LEU A 229 -12.60 -8.08 10.12
C LEU A 229 -13.44 -7.21 11.06
N ALA A 230 -12.95 -6.01 11.39
CA ALA A 230 -13.65 -5.07 12.25
C ALA A 230 -14.99 -4.65 11.64
N LYS A 231 -15.03 -4.39 10.32
CA LYS A 231 -16.26 -4.03 9.60
C LYS A 231 -17.30 -5.15 9.64
N VAL A 232 -16.87 -6.40 9.48
CA VAL A 232 -17.78 -7.55 9.54
C VAL A 232 -18.32 -7.73 10.96
N CYS A 233 -17.45 -7.62 11.98
CA CYS A 233 -17.87 -7.70 13.38
C CYS A 233 -18.88 -6.60 13.75
N SER A 234 -18.63 -5.35 13.32
CA SER A 234 -19.55 -4.24 13.59
C SER A 234 -20.89 -4.43 12.89
N THR A 235 -20.87 -4.89 11.63
CA THR A 235 -22.09 -5.16 10.87
C THR A 235 -22.90 -6.28 11.52
N TYR A 236 -22.24 -7.32 12.04
CA TYR A 236 -22.91 -8.39 12.77
C TYR A 236 -23.60 -7.87 14.04
N LYS A 237 -22.89 -7.10 14.88
CA LYS A 237 -23.44 -6.53 16.13
C LYS A 237 -24.69 -5.67 15.87
N ILE A 238 -24.64 -4.79 14.87
CA ILE A 238 -25.78 -3.93 14.50
C ILE A 238 -27.01 -4.77 14.14
N ASN A 239 -26.83 -5.77 13.27
CA ASN A 239 -27.92 -6.64 12.85
C ASN A 239 -28.49 -7.47 14.02
N THR A 240 -27.65 -7.94 14.96
CA THR A 240 -28.17 -8.67 16.13
C THR A 240 -28.99 -7.78 17.05
N HIS A 241 -28.61 -6.51 17.23
CA HIS A 241 -29.38 -5.56 18.05
C HIS A 241 -30.71 -5.16 17.39
N GLU A 242 -30.75 -5.02 16.07
CA GLU A 242 -31.97 -4.67 15.34
C GLU A 242 -33.01 -5.81 15.26
N ASN A 243 -32.57 -7.07 15.42
CA ASN A 243 -33.46 -8.24 15.45
C ASN A 243 -33.92 -8.64 16.87
N VAL A 244 -33.61 -7.85 17.91
CA VAL A 244 -34.20 -8.05 19.24
C VAL A 244 -35.57 -7.35 19.26
N PRO A 245 -36.70 -8.07 19.36
CA PRO A 245 -37.99 -7.42 19.49
C PRO A 245 -37.98 -6.53 20.74
N ILE A 246 -38.38 -5.28 20.56
CA ILE A 246 -38.66 -4.36 21.67
C ILE A 246 -39.70 -5.07 22.54
N LYS A 247 -39.28 -5.57 23.71
CA LYS A 247 -40.22 -5.97 24.76
C LYS A 247 -40.84 -4.69 25.29
N GLU A 248 -41.97 -4.30 24.72
CA GLU A 248 -42.99 -3.51 25.44
C GLU A 248 -43.73 -4.43 26.42
#